data_AF-A0A011LWG0-F1
#
_entry.id   AF-A0A011LWG0-F1
#
_cell.length_a   1.000
_cell.length_b   1.000
_cell.length_c   1.000
_cell.angle_alpha   90.00
_cell.angle_beta   90.00
_cell.angle_gamma   90.00
#
_symmetry.space_group_name_H-M   'P 1'
#
loop_
_entity.id
_entity.type
_entity.pdbx_description
1 polymer ?
#
loop_
_entity_poly.entity_id
_entity_poly.type
_entity_poly.pdbx_seq_one_letter_code
_entity_poly.pdbx_strand_id
1 'polypeptide(L)'
;MNECKNIPTYSKPLDKGESILYKSFFPNLNLATTKETSIATQCYNCVAWTLGVTDDWLWPLYHPYLTDKDTTLADFDRFYQEAGFTRVSNINEAHIIAWGNTLPNGKLYMTHACIAYPQSKQWESKLGAYIRIAHDLDGLKGESYGQPVAYYKKSAGEAVQQNRLKLQRQQPTITHSDLIKLSKALSLLSKNVIHDFDTLYENWIQFWQDSADKNSLLSSNPISRKQSTTYKELIQFGQKNNILPLLILRLYVGDYWALLAYDELQSTESLKVFHGTECHVLEGQHGRARRTVKKYIDSLT
;
A
#
# COMPACT_ATOMS: atom_id res chain seq x y z
N MET A 1 -1.61 10.44 -12.33
CA MET A 1 -0.38 9.62 -12.45
C MET A 1 0.93 10.42 -12.60
N ASN A 2 0.96 11.68 -13.08
CA ASN A 2 2.22 12.46 -13.10
C ASN A 2 2.64 13.04 -11.73
N GLU A 3 1.75 13.05 -10.74
CA GLU A 3 1.98 13.65 -9.42
C GLU A 3 2.90 12.83 -8.49
N CYS A 4 3.11 11.54 -8.78
CA CYS A 4 4.00 10.68 -7.99
C CYS A 4 5.46 10.72 -8.44
N LYS A 5 5.77 11.56 -9.45
CA LYS A 5 7.13 11.79 -9.92
C LYS A 5 7.69 13.01 -9.18
N ASN A 6 8.93 12.90 -8.69
CA ASN A 6 9.64 13.98 -8.00
C ASN A 6 9.05 14.39 -6.64
N ILE A 7 8.69 13.40 -5.81
CA ILE A 7 8.29 13.69 -4.43
C ILE A 7 9.47 14.31 -3.68
N PRO A 8 9.29 15.51 -3.09
CA PRO A 8 10.40 16.25 -2.50
C PRO A 8 10.96 15.54 -1.27
N THR A 9 12.27 15.60 -1.10
CA THR A 9 12.95 15.20 0.13
C THR A 9 13.60 16.42 0.73
N TYR A 10 13.32 16.66 2.01
CA TYR A 10 13.84 17.80 2.76
C TYR A 10 14.02 17.41 4.23
N SER A 11 14.36 18.37 5.08
CA SER A 11 14.40 18.18 6.53
C SER A 11 14.03 19.49 7.20
N LYS A 12 12.80 19.58 7.74
CA LYS A 12 12.34 20.74 8.49
C LYS A 12 11.90 20.34 9.91
N PRO A 13 12.20 21.14 10.94
CA PRO A 13 11.54 21.00 12.24
C PRO A 13 10.03 21.12 12.08
N LEU A 14 9.30 20.50 12.99
CA LEU A 14 7.85 20.69 13.06
C LEU A 14 7.51 22.11 13.52
N ASP A 15 6.53 22.73 12.88
CA ASP A 15 5.95 23.95 13.42
C ASP A 15 5.05 23.65 14.64
N LYS A 16 4.50 24.70 15.26
CA LYS A 16 3.69 24.55 16.48
C LYS A 16 2.38 23.79 16.24
N GLY A 17 1.73 24.00 15.10
CA GLY A 17 0.49 23.32 14.74
C GLY A 17 0.72 21.85 14.44
N GLU A 18 1.75 21.57 13.64
CA GLU A 18 2.23 20.21 13.33
C GLU A 18 2.61 19.45 14.61
N SER A 19 3.32 20.11 15.53
CA SER A 19 3.71 19.53 16.81
C SER A 19 2.51 19.08 17.65
N ILE A 20 1.47 19.93 17.76
CA ILE A 20 0.23 19.60 18.49
C ILE A 20 -0.47 18.43 17.81
N LEU A 21 -0.63 18.48 16.49
CA LEU A 21 -1.31 17.46 15.72
C LEU A 21 -0.59 16.11 15.85
N TYR A 22 0.74 16.06 15.68
CA TYR A 22 1.48 14.81 15.66
C TYR A 22 1.61 14.19 17.05
N LYS A 23 1.62 15.01 18.11
CA LYS A 23 1.49 14.48 19.47
C LYS A 23 0.13 13.86 19.74
N SER A 24 -0.93 14.32 19.09
CA SER A 24 -2.25 13.68 19.22
C SER A 24 -2.28 12.27 18.59
N PHE A 25 -1.48 12.03 17.55
CA PHE A 25 -1.34 10.72 16.91
C PHE A 25 -0.32 9.83 17.62
N PHE A 26 0.79 10.43 18.06
CA PHE A 26 1.94 9.76 18.64
C PHE A 26 2.37 10.44 19.95
N PRO A 27 1.75 10.10 21.09
CA PRO A 27 2.04 10.72 22.39
C PRO A 27 3.50 10.62 22.82
N ASN A 28 4.27 9.67 22.30
CA ASN A 28 5.68 9.44 22.63
C ASN A 28 6.67 10.22 21.74
N LEU A 29 6.22 10.84 20.64
CA LEU A 29 7.07 11.49 19.63
C LEU A 29 7.96 12.63 20.17
N ASN A 30 9.28 12.49 20.15
CA ASN A 30 10.14 13.57 20.63
C ASN A 30 10.17 14.78 19.66
N LEU A 31 9.42 15.82 19.99
CA LEU A 31 9.27 17.01 19.14
C LEU A 31 10.58 17.79 18.93
N ALA A 32 11.55 17.67 19.84
CA ALA A 32 12.83 18.38 19.70
C ALA A 32 13.72 17.78 18.61
N THR A 33 13.55 16.49 18.32
CA THR A 33 14.38 15.75 17.35
C THR A 33 13.60 15.33 16.11
N THR A 34 12.27 15.38 16.16
CA THR A 34 11.41 15.02 15.03
C THR A 34 11.50 16.06 13.93
N LYS A 35 11.60 15.59 12.68
CA LYS A 35 11.60 16.44 11.49
C LYS A 35 10.69 15.87 10.43
N GLU A 36 9.95 16.73 9.74
CA GLU A 36 9.30 16.35 8.49
C GLU A 36 10.35 16.27 7.38
N THR A 37 10.29 15.19 6.61
CA THR A 37 11.25 14.89 5.54
C THR A 37 10.62 14.66 4.18
N SER A 38 9.29 14.70 4.08
CA SER A 38 8.52 14.71 2.83
C SER A 38 7.09 15.11 3.08
N ILE A 39 6.44 15.62 2.05
CA ILE A 39 5.02 16.01 2.04
C ILE A 39 4.07 14.81 2.23
N ALA A 40 2.82 15.12 2.60
CA ALA A 40 1.71 14.17 2.54
C ALA A 40 1.41 13.81 1.07
N THR A 41 1.23 12.51 0.81
CA THR A 41 1.01 11.98 -0.54
C THR A 41 0.57 10.52 -0.49
N GLN A 42 -0.29 10.12 -1.41
CA GLN A 42 -0.81 8.77 -1.54
C GLN A 42 0.06 7.86 -2.42
N CYS A 43 1.14 8.41 -2.99
CA CYS A 43 1.96 7.72 -3.97
C CYS A 43 2.75 6.52 -3.42
N TYR A 44 3.10 6.55 -2.13
CA TYR A 44 3.88 5.51 -1.49
C TYR A 44 3.62 5.48 0.01
N ASN A 45 3.89 4.33 0.62
CA ASN A 45 3.79 4.09 2.06
C ASN A 45 5.16 3.82 2.69
N CYS A 46 5.17 3.49 3.98
CA CYS A 46 6.41 3.23 4.69
C CYS A 46 7.19 2.02 4.17
N VAL A 47 6.52 0.94 3.77
CA VAL A 47 7.16 -0.26 3.22
C VAL A 47 7.79 0.02 1.85
N ALA A 48 7.14 0.85 1.02
CA ALA A 48 7.76 1.36 -0.20
C ALA A 48 9.00 2.21 0.11
N TRP A 49 8.90 3.09 1.12
CA TRP A 49 10.00 3.95 1.55
C TRP A 49 11.23 3.15 1.98
N THR A 50 11.05 2.04 2.70
CA THR A 50 12.18 1.20 3.16
C THR A 50 13.00 0.60 2.01
N LEU A 51 12.40 0.52 0.82
CA LEU A 51 13.03 0.06 -0.43
C LEU A 51 13.44 1.21 -1.37
N GLY A 52 13.28 2.47 -0.93
CA GLY A 52 13.55 3.66 -1.73
C GLY A 52 12.56 3.87 -2.88
N VAL A 53 11.35 3.30 -2.78
CA VAL A 53 10.28 3.44 -3.78
C VAL A 53 9.35 4.57 -3.33
N THR A 54 9.13 5.55 -4.21
CA THR A 54 8.29 6.72 -3.94
C THR A 54 7.16 6.91 -4.95
N ASP A 55 7.10 6.07 -5.98
CA ASP A 55 6.15 6.12 -7.08
C ASP A 55 5.13 4.97 -7.04
N ASP A 56 5.11 4.19 -5.96
CA ASP A 56 4.25 3.01 -5.83
C ASP A 56 3.97 2.66 -4.36
N TRP A 57 2.84 2.02 -4.13
CA TRP A 57 2.50 1.46 -2.84
C TRP A 57 2.97 0.01 -2.77
N LEU A 58 3.76 -0.32 -1.74
CA LEU A 58 4.22 -1.70 -1.54
C LEU A 58 3.60 -2.27 -0.26
N TRP A 59 3.08 -3.49 -0.33
CA TRP A 59 2.59 -4.21 0.84
C TRP A 59 2.64 -5.72 0.57
N PRO A 60 2.99 -6.57 1.55
CA PRO A 60 3.11 -8.00 1.33
C PRO A 60 1.75 -8.70 1.23
N LEU A 61 1.10 -8.59 0.06
CA LEU A 61 -0.16 -9.25 -0.30
C LEU A 61 0.08 -10.60 -1.00
N TYR A 62 0.41 -11.65 -0.23
CA TYR A 62 0.65 -13.00 -0.78
C TYR A 62 -0.61 -13.87 -0.89
N HIS A 63 -1.69 -13.49 -0.21
CA HIS A 63 -2.93 -14.25 -0.13
C HIS A 63 -4.12 -13.30 0.11
N PRO A 64 -5.38 -13.76 -0.07
CA PRO A 64 -6.55 -12.93 0.18
C PRO A 64 -6.69 -12.62 1.68
N TYR A 65 -6.27 -11.42 2.08
CA TYR A 65 -6.50 -10.91 3.42
C TYR A 65 -7.95 -10.45 3.59
N LEU A 66 -8.58 -10.90 4.67
CA LEU A 66 -9.94 -10.50 5.01
C LEU A 66 -9.94 -9.20 5.82
N THR A 67 -8.92 -9.01 6.64
CA THR A 67 -8.76 -7.87 7.55
C THR A 67 -7.35 -7.29 7.47
N ASP A 68 -7.22 -6.04 7.92
CA ASP A 68 -5.94 -5.34 8.08
C ASP A 68 -5.02 -5.97 9.12
N LYS A 69 -5.51 -6.98 9.84
CA LYS A 69 -4.82 -7.73 10.90
C LYS A 69 -4.38 -9.12 10.46
N ASP A 70 -4.43 -9.40 9.15
CA ASP A 70 -4.05 -10.71 8.61
C ASP A 70 -2.63 -10.76 8.06
N THR A 71 -2.00 -9.62 7.80
CA THR A 71 -0.60 -9.58 7.37
C THR A 71 0.32 -10.01 8.51
N THR A 72 1.06 -11.10 8.30
CA THR A 72 1.89 -11.73 9.33
C THR A 72 3.35 -11.28 9.26
N LEU A 73 4.12 -11.60 10.29
CA LEU A 73 5.57 -11.42 10.27
C LEU A 73 6.23 -12.25 9.15
N ALA A 74 5.74 -13.46 8.88
CA ALA A 74 6.25 -14.31 7.80
C ALA A 74 6.05 -13.66 6.42
N ASP A 75 4.95 -12.93 6.22
CA ASP A 75 4.71 -12.17 4.99
C ASP A 75 5.74 -11.03 4.84
N PHE A 76 6.06 -10.33 5.93
CA PHE A 76 7.12 -9.32 5.94
C PHE A 76 8.51 -9.93 5.73
N ASP A 77 8.81 -11.08 6.35
CA ASP A 77 10.06 -11.80 6.18
C ASP A 77 10.28 -12.18 4.71
N ARG A 78 9.26 -12.77 4.08
CA ARG A 78 9.28 -13.13 2.66
C ARG A 78 9.43 -11.89 1.76
N PHE A 79 8.68 -10.83 2.03
CA PHE A 79 8.76 -9.58 1.25
C PHE A 79 10.14 -8.97 1.26
N TYR A 80 10.74 -8.87 2.45
CA TYR A 80 12.07 -8.33 2.56
C TYR A 80 13.12 -9.27 1.98
N GLN A 81 12.95 -10.59 2.09
CA GLN A 81 13.80 -11.57 1.41
C GLN A 81 13.74 -11.46 -0.12
N GLU A 82 12.55 -11.34 -0.72
CA GLU A 82 12.38 -11.14 -2.16
C GLU A 82 12.93 -9.78 -2.63
N ALA A 83 12.96 -8.78 -1.74
CA ALA A 83 13.64 -7.51 -1.95
C ALA A 83 15.15 -7.56 -1.60
N GLY A 84 15.62 -8.70 -1.09
CA GLY A 84 17.03 -9.00 -0.87
C GLY A 84 17.59 -8.81 0.55
N PHE A 85 16.74 -8.49 1.51
CA PHE A 85 17.14 -8.29 2.89
C PHE A 85 17.09 -9.60 3.69
N THR A 86 17.93 -9.69 4.72
CA THR A 86 17.96 -10.83 5.65
C THR A 86 17.67 -10.38 7.07
N ARG A 87 17.04 -11.25 7.88
CA ARG A 87 16.81 -10.98 9.31
C ARG A 87 18.13 -10.80 10.06
N VAL A 88 18.12 -9.85 10.99
CA VAL A 88 19.16 -9.68 12.02
C VAL A 88 18.51 -9.56 13.39
N SER A 89 19.23 -9.94 14.45
CA SER A 89 18.77 -9.77 15.84
C SER A 89 19.23 -8.44 16.44
N ASN A 90 20.36 -7.91 15.97
CA ASN A 90 20.95 -6.68 16.46
C ASN A 90 20.38 -5.47 15.71
N ILE A 91 19.67 -4.59 16.42
CA ILE A 91 19.13 -3.35 15.86
C ILE A 91 20.21 -2.43 15.28
N ASN A 92 21.45 -2.51 15.79
CA ASN A 92 22.56 -1.69 15.30
C ASN A 92 23.02 -2.10 13.89
N GLU A 93 22.60 -3.27 13.41
CA GLU A 93 22.85 -3.75 12.06
C GLU A 93 21.63 -3.61 11.14
N ALA A 94 20.51 -3.14 11.68
CA ALA A 94 19.28 -2.99 10.93
C ALA A 94 19.38 -1.82 9.96
N HIS A 95 18.98 -2.04 8.72
CA HIS A 95 18.64 -0.97 7.77
C HIS A 95 17.12 -0.73 7.73
N ILE A 96 16.34 -1.74 8.13
CA ILE A 96 14.88 -1.72 8.15
C ILE A 96 14.40 -2.29 9.48
N ILE A 97 13.37 -1.66 10.03
CA ILE A 97 12.61 -2.20 11.16
C ILE A 97 11.17 -2.40 10.71
N ALA A 98 10.63 -3.61 10.87
CA ALA A 98 9.21 -3.84 10.70
C ALA A 98 8.49 -3.78 12.05
N TRP A 99 7.27 -3.26 11.98
CA TRP A 99 6.44 -2.92 13.11
C TRP A 99 5.14 -3.71 13.07
N GLY A 100 4.62 -4.03 14.24
CA GLY A 100 3.37 -4.76 14.37
C GLY A 100 2.72 -4.58 15.74
N ASN A 101 1.54 -5.15 15.86
CA ASN A 101 0.74 -5.17 17.08
C ASN A 101 0.32 -6.61 17.39
N THR A 102 0.04 -6.86 18.66
CA THR A 102 -0.46 -8.16 19.12
C THR A 102 -1.91 -8.00 19.57
N LEU A 103 -2.80 -8.81 19.02
CA LEU A 103 -4.20 -8.87 19.44
C LEU A 103 -4.33 -9.51 20.83
N PRO A 104 -5.47 -9.33 21.53
CA PRO A 104 -5.69 -9.95 22.85
C PRO A 104 -5.56 -11.48 22.85
N ASN A 105 -5.78 -12.13 21.70
CA ASN A 105 -5.61 -13.58 21.53
C ASN A 105 -4.16 -14.00 21.22
N GLY A 106 -3.19 -13.09 21.28
CA GLY A 106 -1.78 -13.35 21.01
C GLY A 106 -1.37 -13.30 19.54
N LYS A 107 -2.30 -13.10 18.60
CA LYS A 107 -1.97 -13.00 17.17
C LYS A 107 -1.22 -11.69 16.88
N LEU A 108 0.04 -11.82 16.45
CA LEU A 108 0.84 -10.73 15.90
C LEU A 108 0.39 -10.42 14.46
N TYR A 109 0.21 -9.15 14.16
CA TYR A 109 0.00 -8.65 12.80
C TYR A 109 0.86 -7.43 12.52
N MET A 110 1.30 -7.29 11.27
CA MET A 110 2.21 -6.25 10.84
C MET A 110 1.45 -5.01 10.39
N THR A 111 2.01 -3.85 10.72
CA THR A 111 1.33 -2.55 10.55
C THR A 111 2.16 -1.58 9.71
N HIS A 112 3.47 -1.51 9.95
CA HIS A 112 4.36 -0.53 9.34
C HIS A 112 5.79 -1.07 9.20
N ALA A 113 6.66 -0.27 8.57
CA ALA A 113 8.09 -0.42 8.59
C ALA A 113 8.77 0.96 8.60
N CYS A 114 10.03 1.03 8.99
CA CYS A 114 10.81 2.26 8.89
C CYS A 114 12.23 1.97 8.43
N ILE A 115 12.87 2.98 7.84
CA ILE A 115 14.33 2.96 7.63
C ILE A 115 15.00 3.18 8.98
N ALA A 116 16.05 2.42 9.25
CA ALA A 116 16.94 2.63 10.38
C ALA A 116 18.24 3.28 9.93
N TYR A 117 18.64 4.32 10.66
CA TYR A 117 19.98 4.89 10.61
C TYR A 117 20.64 4.67 11.99
N PRO A 118 21.12 3.46 12.30
CA PRO A 118 21.50 3.10 13.67
C PRO A 118 22.66 3.95 14.21
N GLN A 119 23.58 4.39 13.32
CA GLN A 119 24.71 5.24 13.68
C GLN A 119 24.28 6.60 14.24
N SER A 120 23.21 7.20 13.69
CA SER A 120 22.66 8.47 14.17
C SER A 120 21.54 8.29 15.19
N LYS A 121 21.20 7.05 15.55
CA LYS A 121 20.03 6.70 16.40
C LYS A 121 18.76 7.41 15.91
N GLN A 122 18.56 7.42 14.59
CA GLN A 122 17.39 8.03 13.96
C GLN A 122 16.72 7.03 13.02
N TRP A 123 15.40 7.14 12.93
CA TRP A 123 14.57 6.32 12.06
C TRP A 123 13.71 7.21 11.20
N GLU A 124 13.26 6.69 10.07
CA GLU A 124 12.43 7.47 9.15
C GLU A 124 11.27 6.66 8.59
N SER A 125 10.08 7.25 8.66
CA SER A 125 8.80 6.59 8.41
C SER A 125 7.90 7.47 7.55
N LYS A 126 7.28 6.88 6.52
CA LYS A 126 6.17 7.48 5.79
C LYS A 126 4.85 7.07 6.46
N LEU A 127 4.10 8.04 7.00
CA LEU A 127 2.93 7.77 7.82
C LEU A 127 1.68 7.48 6.97
N GLY A 128 1.60 6.29 6.38
CA GLY A 128 0.51 5.91 5.48
C GLY A 128 0.44 6.86 4.28
N ALA A 129 -0.71 7.51 4.07
CA ALA A 129 -0.89 8.53 3.04
C ALA A 129 -0.42 9.93 3.47
N TYR A 130 -0.04 10.10 4.73
CA TYR A 130 0.35 11.39 5.30
C TYR A 130 1.86 11.68 5.14
N ILE A 131 2.43 12.60 5.89
CA ILE A 131 3.83 13.03 5.70
C ILE A 131 4.87 11.93 5.98
N ARG A 132 6.12 12.16 5.55
CA ARG A 132 7.29 11.38 6.02
C ARG A 132 8.02 12.13 7.12
N ILE A 133 8.42 11.43 8.18
CA ILE A 133 9.14 12.01 9.30
C ILE A 133 10.38 11.22 9.68
N ALA A 134 11.40 11.93 10.15
CA ALA A 134 12.47 11.39 10.95
C ALA A 134 12.09 11.46 12.43
N HIS A 135 12.33 10.39 13.18
CA HIS A 135 11.91 10.22 14.57
C HIS A 135 12.88 9.34 15.35
N ASP A 136 12.75 9.31 16.67
CA ASP A 136 13.39 8.32 17.55
C ASP A 136 12.60 7.01 17.55
N LEU A 137 13.23 5.90 17.96
CA LEU A 137 12.63 4.56 17.87
C LEU A 137 11.32 4.47 18.64
N ASP A 138 11.24 5.10 19.81
CA ASP A 138 10.07 5.02 20.67
C ASP A 138 8.98 6.04 20.30
N GLY A 139 9.31 7.02 19.46
CA GLY A 139 8.43 8.15 19.17
C GLY A 139 7.10 7.75 18.55
N LEU A 140 7.07 6.69 17.73
CA LEU A 140 5.86 6.20 17.08
C LEU A 140 5.19 5.03 17.79
N LYS A 141 5.78 4.51 18.88
CA LYS A 141 5.19 3.38 19.62
C LYS A 141 3.80 3.73 20.11
N GLY A 142 2.83 2.88 19.78
CA GLY A 142 1.43 3.06 20.14
C GLY A 142 0.50 2.16 19.34
N GLU A 143 -0.79 2.22 19.64
CA GLU A 143 -1.80 1.37 19.00
C GLU A 143 -1.85 1.55 17.48
N SER A 144 -1.70 2.78 16.97
CA SER A 144 -1.80 3.10 15.55
C SER A 144 -0.61 2.59 14.72
N TYR A 145 0.62 2.81 15.20
CA TYR A 145 1.83 2.44 14.45
C TYR A 145 2.33 1.04 14.81
N GLY A 146 2.22 0.66 16.08
CA GLY A 146 2.64 -0.61 16.64
C GLY A 146 3.91 -0.53 17.49
N GLN A 147 4.63 -1.64 17.53
CA GLN A 147 5.92 -1.81 18.19
C GLN A 147 6.95 -2.39 17.23
N PRO A 148 8.26 -2.15 17.40
CA PRO A 148 9.30 -2.86 16.65
C PRO A 148 9.21 -4.37 16.89
N VAL A 149 9.13 -5.14 15.80
CA VAL A 149 8.95 -6.61 15.83
C VAL A 149 10.11 -7.32 15.14
N ALA A 150 10.69 -6.70 14.13
CA ALA A 150 11.67 -7.34 13.27
C ALA A 150 12.69 -6.35 12.71
N TYR A 151 13.91 -6.84 12.49
CA TYR A 151 15.03 -6.08 11.95
C TYR A 151 15.62 -6.79 10.74
N TYR A 152 15.95 -6.01 9.72
CA TYR A 152 16.49 -6.52 8.48
C TYR A 152 17.71 -5.72 8.04
N LYS A 153 18.69 -6.44 7.49
CA LYS A 153 19.91 -5.89 6.90
C LYS A 153 19.91 -6.20 5.41
N LYS A 154 20.46 -5.28 4.62
CA LYS A 154 20.56 -5.42 3.18
C LYS A 154 21.64 -6.43 2.84
N SER A 155 21.38 -7.38 1.94
CA SER A 155 22.42 -8.29 1.46
C SER A 155 23.39 -7.58 0.52
N ALA A 156 24.62 -8.06 0.45
CA ALA A 156 25.63 -7.49 -0.44
C ALA A 156 25.24 -7.68 -1.93
N GLY A 157 25.44 -6.66 -2.76
CA GLY A 157 25.27 -6.75 -4.22
C GLY A 157 23.88 -6.47 -4.77
N GLU A 158 22.89 -6.19 -3.92
CA GLU A 158 21.51 -6.02 -4.39
C GLU A 158 21.14 -4.60 -4.80
N ALA A 159 20.53 -4.50 -5.97
CA ALA A 159 20.05 -3.26 -6.55
C ALA A 159 18.53 -3.30 -6.74
N VAL A 160 17.79 -3.05 -5.65
CA VAL A 160 16.31 -2.97 -5.63
C VAL A 160 15.76 -2.18 -6.82
N GLN A 161 16.32 -1.00 -7.08
CA GLN A 161 15.86 -0.12 -8.16
C GLN A 161 16.10 -0.72 -9.56
N GLN A 162 17.24 -1.39 -9.78
CA GLN A 162 17.53 -2.03 -11.06
C GLN A 162 16.63 -3.25 -11.29
N ASN A 163 16.40 -4.05 -10.24
CA ASN A 163 15.48 -5.18 -10.28
C ASN A 163 14.05 -4.71 -10.57
N ARG A 164 13.60 -3.63 -9.92
CA ARG A 164 12.29 -3.03 -10.18
C ARG A 164 12.15 -2.57 -11.63
N LEU A 165 13.12 -1.84 -12.17
CA LEU A 165 13.11 -1.40 -13.57
C LEU A 165 13.06 -2.59 -14.54
N LYS A 166 13.80 -3.67 -14.26
CA LYS A 166 13.75 -4.90 -15.05
C LYS A 166 12.34 -5.52 -15.03
N LEU A 167 11.76 -5.68 -13.85
CA LEU A 167 10.42 -6.25 -13.68
C LEU A 167 9.35 -5.42 -14.38
N GLN A 168 9.41 -4.09 -14.27
CA GLN A 168 8.49 -3.18 -14.95
C GLN A 168 8.54 -3.32 -16.48
N ARG A 169 9.72 -3.54 -17.06
CA ARG A 169 9.87 -3.79 -18.51
C ARG A 169 9.31 -5.15 -18.95
N GLN A 170 9.17 -6.09 -18.02
CA GLN A 170 8.63 -7.43 -18.26
C GLN A 170 7.13 -7.52 -18.01
N GLN A 171 6.48 -6.42 -17.60
CA GLN A 171 5.04 -6.41 -17.34
C GLN A 171 4.24 -6.64 -18.63
N PRO A 172 3.06 -7.28 -18.53
CA PRO A 172 2.21 -7.48 -19.68
C PRO A 172 1.80 -6.15 -20.29
N THR A 173 1.87 -6.07 -21.61
CA THR A 173 1.39 -4.93 -22.38
C THR A 173 -0.08 -5.13 -22.73
N ILE A 174 -0.91 -4.11 -22.48
CA ILE A 174 -2.30 -4.09 -22.92
C ILE A 174 -2.34 -3.62 -24.37
N THR A 175 -2.82 -4.47 -25.27
CA THR A 175 -2.86 -4.22 -26.71
C THR A 175 -4.16 -3.52 -27.13
N HIS A 176 -4.22 -3.02 -28.37
CA HIS A 176 -5.47 -2.50 -28.91
C HIS A 176 -6.60 -3.55 -28.94
N SER A 177 -6.28 -4.80 -29.27
CA SER A 177 -7.25 -5.90 -29.23
C SER A 177 -7.79 -6.16 -27.82
N ASP A 178 -6.94 -6.01 -26.80
CA ASP A 178 -7.36 -6.13 -25.39
C ASP A 178 -8.38 -5.03 -25.04
N LEU A 179 -8.15 -3.80 -25.50
CA LEU A 179 -9.07 -2.68 -25.28
C LEU A 179 -10.42 -2.87 -25.98
N ILE A 180 -10.43 -3.50 -27.17
CA ILE A 180 -11.70 -3.85 -27.85
C ILE A 180 -12.50 -4.84 -27.00
N LYS A 181 -11.86 -5.88 -26.44
CA LYS A 181 -12.53 -6.84 -25.56
C LYS A 181 -13.12 -6.16 -24.33
N LEU A 182 -12.34 -5.31 -23.66
CA LEU A 182 -12.81 -4.56 -22.50
C LEU A 182 -13.97 -3.61 -22.87
N SER A 183 -13.86 -2.90 -24.00
CA SER A 183 -14.92 -2.01 -24.51
C SER A 183 -16.22 -2.77 -24.77
N LYS A 184 -16.14 -3.98 -25.33
CA LYS A 184 -17.30 -4.85 -25.55
C LYS A 184 -17.95 -5.23 -24.22
N ALA A 185 -17.17 -5.63 -23.22
CA ALA A 185 -17.70 -5.95 -21.89
C ALA A 185 -18.36 -4.74 -21.21
N LEU A 186 -17.76 -3.55 -21.33
CA LEU A 186 -18.33 -2.30 -20.83
C LEU A 186 -19.63 -1.91 -21.54
N SER A 187 -19.74 -2.16 -22.84
CA SER A 187 -20.94 -1.82 -23.64
C SER A 187 -22.20 -2.59 -23.25
N LEU A 188 -22.05 -3.70 -22.51
CA LEU A 188 -23.15 -4.51 -22.01
C LEU A 188 -23.78 -3.93 -20.73
N LEU A 189 -23.13 -2.94 -20.11
CA LEU A 189 -23.61 -2.32 -18.87
C LEU A 189 -24.64 -1.23 -19.18
N SER A 190 -25.68 -1.14 -18.35
CA SER A 190 -26.65 -0.05 -18.46
C SER A 190 -26.05 1.28 -18.00
N LYS A 191 -26.56 2.39 -18.55
CA LYS A 191 -26.11 3.74 -18.17
C LYS A 191 -26.26 4.00 -16.67
N ASN A 192 -27.33 3.49 -16.05
CA ASN A 192 -27.56 3.64 -14.61
C ASN A 192 -26.49 2.89 -13.81
N VAL A 193 -26.12 1.67 -14.22
CA VAL A 193 -25.07 0.91 -13.53
C VAL A 193 -23.72 1.63 -13.58
N ILE A 194 -23.39 2.23 -14.73
CA ILE A 194 -22.16 3.01 -14.88
C ILE A 194 -22.18 4.26 -13.97
N HIS A 195 -23.28 5.02 -14.01
CA HIS A 195 -23.43 6.24 -13.19
C HIS A 195 -23.39 5.95 -11.68
N ASP A 196 -24.14 4.94 -11.23
CA ASP A 196 -24.19 4.56 -9.82
C ASP A 196 -22.83 4.02 -9.36
N PHE A 197 -22.14 3.23 -10.20
CA PHE A 197 -20.77 2.81 -9.93
C PHE A 197 -19.83 4.00 -9.76
N ASP A 198 -19.83 4.95 -10.71
CA ASP A 198 -18.94 6.11 -10.67
C ASP A 198 -19.16 6.90 -9.36
N THR A 199 -20.42 7.14 -9.01
CA THR A 199 -20.80 7.84 -7.77
C THR A 199 -20.33 7.10 -6.51
N LEU A 200 -20.63 5.80 -6.40
CA LEU A 200 -20.25 5.00 -5.23
C LEU A 200 -18.73 4.85 -5.11
N TYR A 201 -18.05 4.68 -6.24
CA TYR A 201 -16.60 4.55 -6.29
C TYR A 201 -15.93 5.87 -5.89
N GLU A 202 -16.38 7.01 -6.41
CA GLU A 202 -15.88 8.33 -6.03
C GLU A 202 -16.11 8.62 -4.55
N ASN A 203 -17.28 8.30 -4.01
CA ASN A 203 -17.57 8.44 -2.58
C ASN A 203 -16.63 7.58 -1.71
N TRP A 204 -16.30 6.37 -2.15
CA TRP A 204 -15.34 5.52 -1.46
C TRP A 204 -13.92 6.11 -1.49
N ILE A 205 -13.45 6.57 -2.65
CA ILE A 205 -12.14 7.19 -2.78
C ILE A 205 -12.07 8.47 -1.94
N GLN A 206 -13.02 9.40 -2.10
CA GLN A 206 -13.06 10.66 -1.35
C GLN A 206 -13.14 10.44 0.16
N PHE A 207 -13.94 9.47 0.64
CA PHE A 207 -13.97 9.15 2.06
C PHE A 207 -12.57 8.88 2.59
N TRP A 208 -11.74 8.12 1.87
CA TRP A 208 -10.37 7.91 2.30
C TRP A 208 -9.55 9.21 2.27
N GLN A 209 -9.62 9.98 1.19
CA GLN A 209 -8.81 11.19 1.01
C GLN A 209 -9.10 12.26 2.08
N ASP A 210 -10.36 12.37 2.51
CA ASP A 210 -10.85 13.39 3.43
C ASP A 210 -11.22 12.83 4.82
N SER A 211 -11.04 11.53 5.06
CA SER A 211 -11.43 10.94 6.35
C SER A 211 -10.60 11.52 7.50
N ALA A 212 -11.31 12.11 8.46
CA ALA A 212 -10.82 12.39 9.81
C ALA A 212 -10.51 11.09 10.61
N ASP A 213 -10.71 9.91 9.99
CA ASP A 213 -10.32 8.63 10.57
C ASP A 213 -8.80 8.49 10.54
N LYS A 214 -8.19 8.88 11.66
CA LYS A 214 -6.75 8.74 11.95
C LYS A 214 -6.19 7.36 11.60
N ASN A 215 -6.97 6.29 11.76
CA ASN A 215 -6.50 4.93 11.51
C ASN A 215 -6.36 4.69 10.01
N SER A 216 -7.29 5.21 9.22
CA SER A 216 -7.22 5.19 7.76
C SER A 216 -6.04 6.05 7.26
N LEU A 217 -5.89 7.29 7.70
CA LEU A 217 -4.86 8.19 7.16
C LEU A 217 -3.43 7.65 7.38
N LEU A 218 -3.16 7.13 8.58
CA LEU A 218 -1.83 6.68 8.99
C LEU A 218 -1.51 5.24 8.55
N SER A 219 -2.52 4.44 8.23
CA SER A 219 -2.33 3.04 7.82
C SER A 219 -1.51 2.90 6.53
N SER A 220 -0.55 1.98 6.56
CA SER A 220 0.20 1.52 5.39
C SER A 220 -0.38 0.27 4.74
N ASN A 221 -1.33 -0.40 5.38
CA ASN A 221 -1.97 -1.61 4.88
C ASN A 221 -3.17 -1.25 3.96
N PRO A 222 -3.16 -1.60 2.66
CA PRO A 222 -4.28 -1.33 1.76
C PRO A 222 -5.63 -1.88 2.26
N ILE A 223 -5.63 -2.98 3.01
CA ILE A 223 -6.84 -3.64 3.50
C ILE A 223 -7.63 -2.75 4.47
N SER A 224 -6.99 -1.79 5.14
CA SER A 224 -7.71 -0.84 6.02
C SER A 224 -8.70 0.03 5.25
N ARG A 225 -8.53 0.20 3.93
CA ARG A 225 -9.44 0.97 3.05
C ARG A 225 -10.80 0.32 2.86
N LYS A 226 -10.96 -0.93 3.27
CA LYS A 226 -12.21 -1.70 3.18
C LYS A 226 -13.18 -1.42 4.33
N GLN A 227 -12.76 -0.64 5.33
CA GLN A 227 -13.50 -0.51 6.59
C GLN A 227 -14.65 0.52 6.53
N SER A 228 -14.68 1.39 5.52
CA SER A 228 -15.69 2.45 5.41
C SER A 228 -17.08 1.92 5.05
N THR A 229 -18.12 2.66 5.41
CA THR A 229 -19.49 2.39 4.97
C THR A 229 -19.63 2.53 3.45
N THR A 230 -18.98 3.53 2.87
CA THR A 230 -18.94 3.76 1.40
C THR A 230 -18.34 2.59 0.63
N TYR A 231 -17.32 1.92 1.19
CA TYR A 231 -16.79 0.69 0.59
C TYR A 231 -17.82 -0.44 0.61
N LYS A 232 -18.50 -0.64 1.75
CA LYS A 232 -19.53 -1.69 1.88
C LYS A 232 -20.69 -1.47 0.90
N GLU A 233 -21.09 -0.22 0.69
CA GLU A 233 -22.11 0.16 -0.30
C GLU A 233 -21.67 -0.20 -1.72
N LEU A 234 -20.42 0.14 -2.10
CA LEU A 234 -19.84 -0.24 -3.40
C LEU A 234 -19.85 -1.77 -3.61
N ILE A 235 -19.45 -2.54 -2.59
CA ILE A 235 -19.45 -4.01 -2.67
C ILE A 235 -20.86 -4.57 -2.78
N GLN A 236 -21.81 -4.10 -1.98
CA GLN A 236 -23.22 -4.53 -2.08
C GLN A 236 -23.83 -4.22 -3.45
N PHE A 237 -23.47 -3.08 -4.03
CA PHE A 237 -23.84 -2.73 -5.40
C PHE A 237 -23.22 -3.69 -6.42
N GLY A 238 -21.92 -3.99 -6.29
CA GLY A 238 -21.20 -4.93 -7.16
C GLY A 238 -21.62 -6.39 -7.02
N GLN A 239 -22.19 -6.80 -5.90
CA GLN A 239 -22.78 -8.15 -5.75
C GLN A 239 -24.06 -8.32 -6.56
N LYS A 240 -24.78 -7.20 -6.82
CA LYS A 240 -26.04 -7.18 -7.57
C LYS A 240 -25.86 -6.83 -9.05
N ASN A 241 -24.72 -6.22 -9.39
CA ASN A 241 -24.44 -5.70 -10.72
C ASN A 241 -23.05 -6.14 -11.17
N ASN A 242 -22.88 -6.53 -12.43
CA ASN A 242 -21.57 -6.95 -12.96
C ASN A 242 -20.62 -5.76 -13.17
N ILE A 243 -20.04 -5.22 -12.10
CA ILE A 243 -19.16 -4.03 -12.15
C ILE A 243 -17.68 -4.36 -12.37
N LEU A 244 -17.31 -5.64 -12.51
CA LEU A 244 -15.92 -6.04 -12.74
C LEU A 244 -15.28 -5.34 -13.95
N PRO A 245 -15.94 -5.16 -15.12
CA PRO A 245 -15.37 -4.40 -16.23
C PRO A 245 -15.02 -2.95 -15.85
N LEU A 246 -15.82 -2.31 -14.99
CA LEU A 246 -15.60 -0.92 -14.55
C LEU A 246 -14.41 -0.83 -13.58
N LEU A 247 -14.28 -1.79 -12.66
CA LEU A 247 -13.10 -1.89 -11.79
C LEU A 247 -11.82 -2.13 -12.61
N ILE A 248 -11.88 -2.98 -13.62
CA ILE A 248 -10.75 -3.22 -14.53
C ILE A 248 -10.39 -1.96 -15.32
N LEU A 249 -11.38 -1.17 -15.74
CA LEU A 249 -11.12 0.13 -16.36
C LEU A 249 -10.39 1.08 -15.40
N ARG A 250 -10.76 1.14 -14.12
CA ARG A 250 -10.06 1.92 -13.09
C ARG A 250 -8.60 1.48 -12.92
N LEU A 251 -8.36 0.17 -12.83
CA LEU A 251 -7.01 -0.40 -12.78
C LEU A 251 -6.18 -0.04 -14.02
N TYR A 252 -6.78 -0.13 -15.21
CA TYR A 252 -6.11 0.19 -16.47
C TYR A 252 -5.66 1.66 -16.54
N VAL A 253 -6.48 2.59 -16.06
CA VAL A 253 -6.12 4.03 -16.00
C VAL A 253 -5.19 4.38 -14.83
N GLY A 254 -4.76 3.38 -14.06
CA GLY A 254 -3.72 3.51 -13.03
C GLY A 254 -4.25 3.68 -11.61
N ASP A 255 -5.55 3.60 -11.39
CA ASP A 255 -6.10 3.57 -10.04
C ASP A 255 -6.06 2.15 -9.47
N TYR A 256 -4.92 1.79 -8.87
CA TYR A 256 -4.71 0.47 -8.31
C TYR A 256 -5.56 0.18 -7.05
N TRP A 257 -6.24 1.17 -6.46
CA TRP A 257 -7.10 0.91 -5.30
C TRP A 257 -8.31 0.05 -5.65
N ALA A 258 -8.76 0.10 -6.92
CA ALA A 258 -9.79 -0.79 -7.45
C ALA A 258 -9.47 -2.29 -7.27
N LEU A 259 -8.20 -2.66 -7.00
CA LEU A 259 -7.80 -4.03 -6.70
C LEU A 259 -8.58 -4.58 -5.50
N LEU A 260 -8.85 -3.76 -4.48
CA LEU A 260 -9.52 -4.20 -3.26
C LEU A 260 -10.95 -4.66 -3.55
N ALA A 261 -11.72 -3.84 -4.26
CA ALA A 261 -13.08 -4.18 -4.66
C ALA A 261 -13.10 -5.31 -5.69
N TYR A 262 -12.13 -5.33 -6.62
CA TYR A 262 -11.98 -6.41 -7.60
C TYR A 262 -11.75 -7.75 -6.92
N ASP A 263 -10.79 -7.85 -6.00
CA ASP A 263 -10.46 -9.09 -5.29
C ASP A 263 -11.63 -9.65 -4.48
N GLU A 264 -12.48 -8.75 -3.95
CA GLU A 264 -13.65 -9.12 -3.17
C GLU A 264 -14.84 -9.57 -4.02
N LEU A 265 -15.05 -8.94 -5.18
CA LEU A 265 -16.16 -9.26 -6.08
C LEU A 265 -15.82 -10.36 -7.10
N GLN A 266 -14.55 -10.60 -7.37
CA GLN A 266 -14.10 -11.65 -8.28
C GLN A 266 -14.30 -13.02 -7.63
N SER A 267 -15.23 -13.81 -8.17
CA SER A 267 -15.52 -15.16 -7.70
C SER A 267 -14.52 -16.20 -8.22
N THR A 268 -13.84 -15.92 -9.33
CA THR A 268 -12.86 -16.83 -9.93
C THR A 268 -11.49 -16.57 -9.34
N GLU A 269 -11.05 -17.43 -8.42
CA GLU A 269 -9.74 -17.29 -7.73
C GLU A 269 -8.56 -17.23 -8.70
N SER A 270 -8.62 -17.98 -9.81
CA SER A 270 -7.58 -17.92 -10.84
C SER A 270 -7.55 -16.61 -11.61
N LEU A 271 -8.43 -15.64 -11.37
CA LEU A 271 -8.36 -14.29 -11.95
C LEU A 271 -7.82 -13.25 -10.96
N LYS A 272 -7.65 -13.59 -9.69
CA LYS A 272 -6.97 -12.75 -8.70
C LYS A 272 -5.46 -12.89 -8.87
N VAL A 273 -4.74 -11.82 -8.59
CA VAL A 273 -3.28 -11.76 -8.67
C VAL A 273 -2.73 -11.45 -7.30
N PHE A 274 -1.73 -12.19 -6.81
CA PHE A 274 -1.06 -11.92 -5.54
C PHE A 274 0.46 -11.91 -5.71
N HIS A 275 1.17 -11.38 -4.72
CA HIS A 275 2.63 -11.41 -4.74
C HIS A 275 3.18 -12.84 -4.68
N GLY A 276 4.40 -13.01 -5.19
CA GLY A 276 5.10 -14.29 -5.21
C GLY A 276 4.84 -15.09 -6.49
N THR A 277 3.69 -15.75 -6.59
CA THR A 277 3.41 -16.67 -7.71
C THR A 277 3.20 -15.95 -9.03
N GLU A 278 2.57 -14.78 -9.02
CA GLU A 278 2.12 -14.11 -10.25
C GLU A 278 2.66 -12.69 -10.42
N CYS A 279 2.98 -12.02 -9.32
CA CYS A 279 3.49 -10.65 -9.30
C CYS A 279 4.67 -10.58 -8.32
N HIS A 280 5.77 -9.97 -8.73
CA HIS A 280 6.88 -9.75 -7.79
C HIS A 280 6.57 -8.57 -6.87
N VAL A 281 7.03 -8.61 -5.61
CA VAL A 281 6.76 -7.52 -4.63
C VAL A 281 7.24 -6.14 -5.08
N LEU A 282 8.37 -6.09 -5.80
CA LEU A 282 8.94 -4.85 -6.33
C LEU A 282 8.14 -4.23 -7.48
N GLU A 283 7.22 -4.99 -8.09
CA GLU A 283 6.30 -4.45 -9.09
C GLU A 283 5.18 -3.59 -8.47
N GLY A 284 4.97 -3.72 -7.15
CA GLY A 284 4.01 -2.92 -6.40
C GLY A 284 2.55 -3.11 -6.81
N GLN A 285 1.69 -2.25 -6.28
CA GLN A 285 0.26 -2.30 -6.62
C GLN A 285 0.01 -1.95 -8.08
N HIS A 286 0.81 -1.08 -8.69
CA HIS A 286 0.66 -0.78 -10.12
C HIS A 286 0.96 -2.00 -11.01
N GLY A 287 2.01 -2.76 -10.71
CA GLY A 287 2.32 -3.98 -11.45
C GLY A 287 1.29 -5.08 -11.23
N ARG A 288 0.83 -5.25 -9.99
CA ARG A 288 -0.29 -6.13 -9.65
C ARG A 288 -1.55 -5.75 -10.45
N ALA A 289 -1.92 -4.47 -10.48
CA ALA A 289 -3.04 -3.95 -11.25
C ALA A 289 -2.93 -4.29 -12.74
N ARG A 290 -1.78 -4.06 -13.37
CA ARG A 290 -1.56 -4.38 -14.79
C ARG A 290 -1.73 -5.87 -15.09
N ARG A 291 -1.22 -6.74 -14.21
CA ARG A 291 -1.39 -8.19 -14.34
C ARG A 291 -2.85 -8.59 -14.17
N THR A 292 -3.55 -8.04 -13.19
CA THR A 292 -4.99 -8.25 -12.99
C THR A 292 -5.81 -7.83 -14.21
N VAL A 293 -5.53 -6.65 -14.78
CA VAL A 293 -6.16 -6.16 -16.02
C VAL A 293 -5.96 -7.14 -17.15
N LYS A 294 -4.71 -7.54 -17.40
CA LYS A 294 -4.40 -8.48 -18.50
C LYS A 294 -5.11 -9.82 -18.32
N LYS A 295 -5.04 -10.39 -17.12
CA LYS A 295 -5.65 -11.67 -16.76
C LYS A 295 -7.16 -11.66 -16.93
N TYR A 296 -7.83 -10.58 -16.51
CA TYR A 296 -9.26 -10.41 -16.72
C TYR A 296 -9.60 -10.32 -18.21
N ILE A 297 -8.88 -9.49 -18.99
CA ILE A 297 -9.17 -9.31 -20.41
C ILE A 297 -8.95 -10.61 -21.19
N ASP A 298 -7.93 -11.39 -20.84
CA ASP A 298 -7.67 -12.69 -21.45
C ASP A 298 -8.78 -13.71 -21.16
N SER A 299 -9.51 -13.54 -20.04
CA SER A 299 -10.69 -14.35 -19.72
C SER A 299 -11.96 -13.95 -20.49
N LEU A 300 -11.96 -12.76 -21.13
CA LEU A 300 -13.09 -12.31 -21.94
C LEU A 300 -13.08 -13.00 -23.31
N THR A 301 -14.25 -13.48 -23.70
CA THR A 301 -14.51 -14.18 -24.96
C THR A 301 -14.81 -13.24 -26.14
#